data_AF-A0A1I1S8B8-F1
#
_entry.id   AF-A0A1I1S8B8-F1
#
_cell.length_a   1.000
_cell.length_b   1.000
_cell.length_c   1.000
_cell.angle_alpha   90.00
_cell.angle_beta   90.00
_cell.angle_gamma   90.00
#
_symmetry.space_group_name_H-M   'P 1'
#
loop_
_entity.id
_entity.type
_entity.pdbx_description
1 polymer ?
#
loop_
_entity_poly.entity_id
_entity_poly.type
_entity_poly.pdbx_seq_one_letter_code
_entity_poly.pdbx_strand_id
1 'polypeptide(L)'
;MEIVSNLNSLNAAHSGTRKQIPTPQDSASPSRQLKGTSPPAARTRLSPDGPLAGLDSLRRQSPPNDGEAVRHRAANTIIRATREHIANKAAAEMFAKGSMWEHAAQVLVWDGVLKNVQDFSLKNLSSANLSKLRQRLGQLNTAESAMFDAFTQQKFFATHFTNANLLEKPLFYDRRISPFDHLKNSVIEQLQTLWNGFLESTLELPEDESTRLDKGPTMALYSRQRLTNGRIGFDRKNTTESDIFTKGDDNAVFFALECGKTPSKLSSRFGKSLYRVPFDEPVFEQVAWGALDDLLDQDDEDRSVFNRMKDSIEHRMKDSIEPAEYEAFKAVHGHPNRLCHEHGSSRRYIKAQAMDYDDIFIGKDLIAGTALSIIHKLRTVNAMIHANGEPNPSHDNTPINPIVAKLLASRDANEINGLMRIFHSPEIRVPGHFFSKNFQKFDPEEITHMSNVKKDQRHLE
;
A
#
# COMPACT_ATOMS: atom_id res chain seq x y z
N MET A 1 -29.10 35.22 -29.16
CA MET A 1 -30.15 34.48 -29.90
C MET A 1 -29.58 33.11 -30.18
N GLU A 2 -30.32 32.08 -29.77
CA GLU A 2 -30.09 30.64 -29.97
C GLU A 2 -28.82 30.01 -29.40
N ILE A 3 -28.97 29.32 -28.25
CA ILE A 3 -28.89 27.86 -28.10
C ILE A 3 -28.99 27.59 -26.58
N VAL A 4 -30.22 27.50 -26.08
CA VAL A 4 -30.58 26.91 -24.78
C VAL A 4 -31.93 26.20 -24.98
N SER A 5 -31.89 24.94 -25.42
CA SER A 5 -33.00 23.99 -25.23
C SER A 5 -32.48 22.57 -25.45
N ASN A 6 -32.50 21.75 -24.39
CA ASN A 6 -32.79 20.30 -24.42
C ASN A 6 -32.39 19.58 -23.12
N LEU A 7 -32.95 19.99 -21.98
CA LEU A 7 -32.95 19.17 -20.75
C LEU A 7 -34.23 19.41 -19.92
N ASN A 8 -35.41 19.30 -20.54
CA ASN A 8 -36.70 19.34 -19.85
C ASN A 8 -37.72 18.38 -20.48
N SER A 9 -37.42 17.08 -20.44
CA SER A 9 -38.38 16.04 -20.82
C SER A 9 -37.98 14.67 -20.26
N LEU A 10 -38.06 14.53 -18.93
CA LEU A 10 -38.18 13.25 -18.22
C LEU A 10 -38.55 13.50 -16.75
N ASN A 11 -39.71 14.13 -16.52
CA ASN A 11 -40.34 14.24 -15.20
C ASN A 11 -41.84 14.50 -15.36
N ALA A 12 -42.57 13.54 -15.92
CA ALA A 12 -44.03 13.52 -15.89
C ALA A 12 -44.56 12.14 -16.29
N ALA A 13 -44.54 11.18 -15.36
CA ALA A 13 -45.54 10.12 -15.22
C ALA A 13 -45.02 9.11 -14.20
N HIS A 14 -45.58 9.13 -12.99
CA HIS A 14 -45.91 7.94 -12.18
C HIS A 14 -46.61 8.42 -10.91
N SER A 15 -47.88 8.77 -11.05
CA SER A 15 -48.84 8.86 -9.96
C SER A 15 -49.41 7.47 -9.70
N GLY A 16 -49.27 6.93 -8.49
CA GLY A 16 -50.11 5.81 -8.07
C GLY A 16 -49.65 5.05 -6.82
N THR A 17 -50.50 5.11 -5.79
CA THR A 17 -50.62 4.19 -4.64
C THR A 17 -49.61 4.32 -3.49
N ARG A 18 -50.01 5.21 -2.56
CA ARG A 18 -49.52 5.33 -1.18
C ARG A 18 -50.05 4.16 -0.34
N LYS A 19 -49.19 3.19 0.02
CA LYS A 19 -49.45 2.27 1.12
C LYS A 19 -48.97 2.90 2.43
N GLN A 20 -49.85 2.93 3.43
CA GLN A 20 -49.55 3.36 4.80
C GLN A 20 -48.53 2.40 5.44
N ILE A 21 -47.48 2.95 6.03
CA ILE A 21 -46.55 2.24 6.92
C ILE A 21 -46.89 2.65 8.35
N PRO A 22 -47.06 1.70 9.29
CA PRO A 22 -47.42 2.00 10.67
C PRO A 22 -46.23 2.54 11.47
N THR A 23 -46.54 3.47 12.37
CA THR A 23 -45.67 4.08 13.37
C THR A 23 -45.07 3.04 14.31
N PRO A 24 -43.76 3.09 14.63
CA PRO A 24 -43.21 2.26 15.69
C PRO A 24 -43.59 2.84 17.06
N GLN A 25 -44.18 1.97 17.89
CA GLN A 25 -44.47 2.23 19.30
C GLN A 25 -43.19 2.32 20.14
N ASP A 26 -43.25 3.25 21.10
CA ASP A 26 -42.31 3.40 22.19
C ASP A 26 -42.07 2.08 22.93
N SER A 27 -40.80 1.70 23.06
CA SER A 27 -40.37 0.68 24.01
C SER A 27 -39.35 1.27 24.97
N ALA A 28 -39.71 1.13 26.25
CA ALA A 28 -39.06 1.74 27.40
C ALA A 28 -37.62 1.26 27.60
N SER A 29 -36.74 2.19 27.95
CA SER A 29 -35.41 1.92 28.48
C SER A 29 -35.50 1.57 29.98
N PRO A 30 -34.88 0.48 30.46
CA PRO A 30 -34.76 0.23 31.89
C PRO A 30 -33.53 0.95 32.47
N SER A 31 -33.80 1.81 33.45
CA SER A 31 -32.84 2.51 34.29
C SER A 31 -31.84 1.56 34.96
N ARG A 32 -30.56 1.68 34.60
CA ARG A 32 -29.46 0.98 35.25
C ARG A 32 -29.01 1.77 36.48
N GLN A 33 -29.38 1.30 37.67
CA GLN A 33 -28.88 1.79 38.95
C GLN A 33 -27.37 1.52 39.06
N LEU A 34 -26.56 2.58 39.14
CA LEU A 34 -25.16 2.50 39.57
C LEU A 34 -25.11 2.62 41.09
N LYS A 35 -24.86 1.49 41.78
CA LYS A 35 -24.46 1.47 43.18
C LYS A 35 -23.02 1.97 43.30
N GLY A 36 -22.86 3.08 44.00
CA GLY A 36 -21.56 3.58 44.43
C GLY A 36 -20.93 2.70 45.50
N THR A 37 -19.62 2.52 45.42
CA THR A 37 -18.77 2.19 46.56
C THR A 37 -17.53 3.07 46.49
N SER A 38 -17.40 3.95 47.47
CA SER A 38 -16.22 4.79 47.69
C SER A 38 -15.14 4.00 48.43
N PRO A 39 -13.84 4.14 48.11
CA PRO A 39 -12.76 3.70 48.98
C PRO A 39 -12.35 4.78 49.99
N PRO A 40 -11.82 4.41 51.17
CA PRO A 40 -11.63 5.30 52.29
C PRO A 40 -10.34 6.14 52.21
N ALA A 41 -10.43 7.33 52.79
CA ALA A 41 -9.37 8.29 52.98
C ALA A 41 -8.23 7.76 53.87
N ALA A 42 -7.00 7.75 53.34
CA ALA A 42 -5.79 7.66 54.14
C ALA A 42 -5.34 9.07 54.53
N ARG A 43 -5.51 9.42 55.81
CA ARG A 43 -4.93 10.60 56.46
C ARG A 43 -3.45 10.33 56.75
N THR A 44 -2.56 10.95 55.99
CA THR A 44 -1.15 11.05 56.37
C THR A 44 -0.95 12.27 57.26
N ARG A 45 -0.46 12.05 58.48
CA ARG A 45 -0.07 13.09 59.44
C ARG A 45 1.17 13.82 58.92
N LEU A 46 1.10 15.15 58.88
CA LEU A 46 2.26 16.03 58.71
C LEU A 46 2.92 16.22 60.09
N SER A 47 4.23 15.92 60.17
CA SER A 47 5.09 16.42 61.24
C SER A 47 5.60 17.82 60.84
N PRO A 48 5.56 18.83 61.73
CA PRO A 48 6.35 20.02 61.58
C PRO A 48 7.75 19.76 62.17
N ASP A 49 8.79 20.27 61.50
CA ASP A 49 10.17 20.46 61.98
C ASP A 49 11.21 19.84 61.03
N GLY A 50 11.64 20.64 60.06
CA GLY A 50 12.77 20.38 59.17
C GLY A 50 13.32 21.70 58.59
N PRO A 51 14.64 21.94 58.61
CA PRO A 51 15.21 23.27 58.50
C PRO A 51 15.22 23.83 57.07
N LEU A 52 15.00 25.13 56.98
CA LEU A 52 15.13 26.01 55.82
C LEU A 52 16.58 25.99 55.27
N ALA A 53 16.86 25.13 54.29
CA ALA A 53 18.06 25.23 53.46
C ALA A 53 17.78 24.61 52.08
N GLY A 54 17.58 25.46 51.05
CA GLY A 54 17.42 24.97 49.66
C GLY A 54 16.63 25.87 48.71
N LEU A 55 16.64 27.19 48.88
CA LEU A 55 15.88 28.13 48.02
C LEU A 55 16.65 28.63 46.77
N ASP A 56 17.85 28.10 46.48
CA ASP A 56 18.68 28.52 45.33
C ASP A 56 18.69 27.54 44.13
N SER A 57 17.90 26.47 44.16
CA SER A 57 17.78 25.52 43.03
C SER A 57 16.55 25.73 42.13
N LEU A 58 15.80 26.82 42.30
CA LEU A 58 14.83 27.30 41.31
C LEU A 58 15.56 28.02 40.15
N ARG A 59 16.49 27.30 39.54
CA ARG A 59 17.03 27.62 38.22
C ARG A 59 15.85 27.59 37.27
N ARG A 60 15.40 28.79 36.85
CA ARG A 60 14.38 29.02 35.82
C ARG A 60 14.57 28.03 34.68
N GLN A 61 13.78 26.96 34.67
CA GLN A 61 13.54 26.22 33.44
C GLN A 61 12.73 27.17 32.59
N SER A 62 13.37 27.80 31.61
CA SER A 62 12.66 28.54 30.58
C SER A 62 11.54 27.64 30.06
N PRO A 63 10.30 28.13 29.93
CA PRO A 63 9.21 27.32 29.40
C PRO A 63 9.66 26.70 28.08
N PRO A 64 9.30 25.42 27.81
CA PRO A 64 9.61 24.78 26.54
C PRO A 64 9.21 25.71 25.39
N ASN A 65 10.07 25.79 24.39
CA ASN A 65 9.96 26.73 23.27
C ASN A 65 8.75 26.37 22.39
N ASP A 66 7.53 26.65 22.86
CA ASP A 66 6.26 26.28 22.23
C ASP A 66 6.17 26.75 20.78
N GLY A 67 6.90 27.82 20.45
CA GLY A 67 7.01 28.34 19.08
C GLY A 67 7.60 27.35 18.08
N GLU A 68 8.58 26.53 18.46
CA GLU A 68 9.21 25.57 17.56
C GLU A 68 8.28 24.39 17.26
N ALA A 69 7.62 23.86 18.30
CA ALA A 69 6.62 22.80 18.15
C ALA A 69 5.42 23.26 17.28
N VAL A 70 4.98 24.51 17.44
CA VAL A 70 3.93 25.10 16.59
C VAL A 70 4.38 25.22 15.13
N ARG A 71 5.59 25.72 14.87
CA ARG A 71 6.14 25.81 13.50
C ARG A 71 6.27 24.44 12.85
N HIS A 72 6.77 23.44 13.58
CA HIS A 72 6.92 22.07 13.09
C HIS A 72 5.55 21.44 12.76
N ARG A 73 4.52 21.64 13.60
CA ARG A 73 3.15 21.20 13.30
C ARG A 73 2.59 21.87 12.05
N ALA A 74 2.73 23.20 11.93
CA ALA A 74 2.27 23.94 10.77
C ALA A 74 2.95 23.47 9.48
N ALA A 75 4.27 23.29 9.49
CA ALA A 75 5.03 22.77 8.36
C ALA A 75 4.54 21.37 7.93
N ASN A 76 4.35 20.46 8.88
CA ASN A 76 3.83 19.11 8.59
C ASN A 76 2.40 19.13 8.02
N THR A 77 1.53 20.02 8.51
CA THR A 77 0.19 20.20 7.96
C THR A 77 0.24 20.70 6.52
N ILE A 78 1.09 21.69 6.21
CA ILE A 78 1.26 22.22 4.86
C ILE A 78 1.80 21.13 3.93
N ILE A 79 2.88 20.44 4.32
CA ILE A 79 3.48 19.35 3.53
C ILE A 79 2.44 18.27 3.21
N ARG A 80 1.66 17.86 4.21
CA ARG A 80 0.61 16.85 4.03
C ARG A 80 -0.45 17.33 3.04
N ALA A 81 -0.97 18.55 3.21
CA ALA A 81 -1.98 19.11 2.32
C ALA A 81 -1.46 19.24 0.87
N THR A 82 -0.20 19.64 0.68
CA THR A 82 0.44 19.70 -0.64
C THR A 82 0.54 18.32 -1.27
N ARG A 83 0.98 17.30 -0.53
CA ARG A 83 1.05 15.92 -1.01
C ARG A 83 -0.33 15.41 -1.40
N GLU A 84 -1.33 15.58 -0.54
CA GLU A 84 -2.72 15.18 -0.80
C GLU A 84 -3.27 15.88 -2.05
N HIS A 85 -2.99 17.16 -2.25
CA HIS A 85 -3.38 17.88 -3.46
C HIS A 85 -2.76 17.28 -4.73
N ILE A 86 -1.45 17.00 -4.72
CA ILE A 86 -0.75 16.38 -5.85
C ILE A 86 -1.31 14.98 -6.12
N ALA A 87 -1.54 14.20 -5.06
CA ALA A 87 -2.06 12.84 -5.15
C ALA A 87 -3.48 12.81 -5.72
N ASN A 88 -4.37 13.68 -5.23
CA ASN A 88 -5.74 13.79 -5.72
C ASN A 88 -5.78 14.20 -7.19
N LYS A 89 -4.91 15.14 -7.60
CA LYS A 89 -4.79 15.53 -9.01
C LYS A 89 -4.32 14.37 -9.88
N ALA A 90 -3.27 13.67 -9.47
CA ALA A 90 -2.76 12.51 -10.20
C ALA A 90 -3.79 11.38 -10.27
N ALA A 91 -4.51 11.09 -9.18
CA ALA A 91 -5.58 10.11 -9.16
C ALA A 91 -6.74 10.51 -10.08
N ALA A 92 -7.14 11.80 -10.10
CA ALA A 92 -8.18 12.26 -11.03
C ALA A 92 -7.75 12.11 -12.49
N GLU A 93 -6.50 12.43 -12.84
CA GLU A 93 -5.97 12.19 -14.19
C GLU A 93 -5.93 10.70 -14.53
N MET A 94 -5.49 9.88 -13.59
CA MET A 94 -5.44 8.42 -13.71
C MET A 94 -6.83 7.83 -13.98
N PHE A 95 -7.85 8.27 -13.23
CA PHE A 95 -9.23 7.84 -13.42
C PHE A 95 -9.84 8.30 -14.74
N ALA A 96 -9.46 9.50 -15.20
CA ALA A 96 -9.96 10.05 -16.46
C ALA A 96 -9.33 9.37 -17.70
N LYS A 97 -8.08 8.88 -17.58
CA LYS A 97 -7.34 8.27 -18.70
C LYS A 97 -7.41 6.74 -18.73
N GLY A 98 -7.33 6.10 -17.56
CA GLY A 98 -7.22 4.65 -17.45
C GLY A 98 -8.59 3.98 -17.58
N SER A 99 -8.75 3.18 -18.63
CA SER A 99 -10.01 2.49 -18.93
C SER A 99 -10.48 1.56 -17.80
N MET A 100 -9.58 1.04 -16.97
CA MET A 100 -9.93 0.20 -15.83
C MET A 100 -10.77 0.96 -14.77
N TRP A 101 -10.50 2.25 -14.56
CA TRP A 101 -11.10 2.99 -13.44
C TRP A 101 -12.58 3.31 -13.65
N GLU A 102 -13.00 3.46 -14.91
CA GLU A 102 -14.41 3.61 -15.25
C GLU A 102 -15.22 2.40 -14.77
N HIS A 103 -14.68 1.19 -14.95
CA HIS A 103 -15.33 -0.03 -14.48
C HIS A 103 -15.28 -0.15 -12.96
N ALA A 104 -14.12 0.14 -12.35
CA ALA A 104 -13.95 0.10 -10.89
C ALA A 104 -15.01 0.94 -10.16
N ALA A 105 -15.21 2.18 -10.63
CA ALA A 105 -16.15 3.10 -10.01
C ALA A 105 -17.61 2.62 -10.14
N GLN A 106 -17.97 2.01 -11.28
CA GLN A 106 -19.31 1.42 -11.47
C GLN A 106 -19.54 0.23 -10.53
N VAL A 107 -18.55 -0.66 -10.39
CA VAL A 107 -18.62 -1.81 -9.47
C VAL A 107 -18.83 -1.34 -8.03
N LEU A 108 -18.09 -0.33 -7.57
CA LEU A 108 -18.28 0.19 -6.21
C LEU A 108 -19.65 0.85 -5.99
N VAL A 109 -20.25 1.46 -7.01
CA VAL A 109 -21.63 1.96 -6.92
C VAL A 109 -22.62 0.81 -6.84
N TRP A 110 -22.45 -0.24 -7.66
CA TRP A 110 -23.32 -1.42 -7.63
C TRP A 110 -23.24 -2.19 -6.31
N ASP A 111 -22.05 -2.27 -5.72
CA ASP A 111 -21.82 -2.89 -4.41
C ASP A 111 -22.35 -2.02 -3.24
N GLY A 112 -22.87 -0.82 -3.53
CA GLY A 112 -23.36 0.11 -2.52
C GLY A 112 -22.26 0.76 -1.66
N VAL A 113 -21.00 0.61 -2.04
CA VAL A 113 -19.85 1.25 -1.40
C VAL A 113 -19.87 2.75 -1.68
N LEU A 114 -20.17 3.13 -2.92
CA LEU A 114 -20.31 4.52 -3.34
C LEU A 114 -21.76 4.84 -3.66
N LYS A 115 -22.17 6.07 -3.38
CA LYS A 115 -23.48 6.58 -3.81
C LYS A 115 -23.46 6.93 -5.30
N ASN A 116 -22.39 7.58 -5.74
CA ASN A 116 -22.19 7.99 -7.12
C ASN A 116 -20.75 7.76 -7.56
N VAL A 117 -20.54 7.63 -8.88
CA VAL A 117 -19.21 7.48 -9.49
C VAL A 117 -18.29 8.67 -9.15
N GLN A 118 -18.84 9.87 -8.94
CA GLN A 118 -18.09 11.08 -8.59
C GLN A 118 -17.49 11.02 -7.18
N ASP A 119 -18.01 10.15 -6.31
CA ASP A 119 -17.48 9.93 -4.95
C ASP A 119 -16.28 8.96 -4.96
N PHE A 120 -15.86 8.50 -6.15
CA PHE A 120 -14.75 7.58 -6.30
C PHE A 120 -13.43 8.21 -5.87
N SER A 121 -12.77 7.55 -4.92
CA SER A 121 -11.43 7.89 -4.46
C SER A 121 -10.67 6.61 -4.13
N LEU A 122 -9.35 6.65 -4.25
CA LEU A 122 -8.50 5.52 -3.86
C LEU A 122 -8.70 5.13 -2.38
N LYS A 123 -9.05 6.08 -1.51
CA LYS A 123 -9.30 5.83 -0.09
C LYS A 123 -10.57 5.03 0.14
N ASN A 124 -11.65 5.38 -0.56
CA ASN A 124 -12.91 4.65 -0.51
C ASN A 124 -12.73 3.23 -1.07
N LEU A 125 -11.98 3.10 -2.17
CA LEU A 125 -11.64 1.80 -2.75
C LEU A 125 -10.82 0.93 -1.77
N SER A 126 -9.71 1.45 -1.24
CA SER A 126 -8.87 0.75 -0.23
C SER A 126 -9.69 0.26 0.96
N SER A 127 -10.55 1.13 1.50
CA SER A 127 -11.40 0.79 2.65
C SER A 127 -12.41 -0.31 2.33
N ALA A 128 -13.03 -0.24 1.14
CA ALA A 128 -14.00 -1.22 0.68
C ALA A 128 -13.34 -2.59 0.44
N ASN A 129 -12.18 -2.59 -0.21
CA ASN A 129 -11.38 -3.79 -0.46
C ASN A 129 -10.98 -4.48 0.84
N LEU A 130 -10.45 -3.72 1.79
CA LEU A 130 -10.07 -4.27 3.10
C LEU A 130 -11.29 -4.83 3.85
N SER A 131 -12.43 -4.16 3.75
CA SER A 131 -13.69 -4.64 4.34
C SER A 131 -14.17 -5.94 3.68
N LYS A 132 -14.13 -6.02 2.34
CA LYS A 132 -14.48 -7.23 1.58
C LYS A 132 -13.56 -8.39 1.94
N LEU A 133 -12.24 -8.17 2.00
CA LEU A 133 -11.29 -9.21 2.41
C LEU A 133 -11.58 -9.72 3.82
N ARG A 134 -11.83 -8.82 4.78
CA ARG A 134 -12.21 -9.23 6.16
C ARG A 134 -13.51 -10.01 6.19
N GLN A 135 -14.51 -9.60 5.39
CA GLN A 135 -15.78 -10.33 5.30
C GLN A 135 -15.60 -11.72 4.70
N ARG A 136 -14.82 -11.85 3.62
CA ARG A 136 -14.50 -13.13 2.97
C ARG A 136 -13.73 -14.07 3.89
N LEU A 137 -12.80 -13.53 4.68
CA LEU A 137 -12.02 -14.29 5.65
C LEU A 137 -12.82 -14.63 6.92
N GLY A 138 -13.85 -13.86 7.28
CA GLY A 138 -14.53 -14.04 8.55
C GLY A 138 -13.55 -13.95 9.73
N GLN A 139 -13.73 -14.80 10.74
CA GLN A 139 -12.80 -14.87 11.87
C GLN A 139 -11.50 -15.57 11.45
N LEU A 140 -10.36 -14.95 11.77
CA LEU A 140 -9.06 -15.60 11.62
C LEU A 140 -8.87 -16.64 12.74
N ASN A 141 -8.34 -17.81 12.40
CA ASN A 141 -7.92 -18.79 13.39
C ASN A 141 -6.59 -18.35 14.06
N THR A 142 -6.17 -19.06 15.11
CA THR A 142 -4.97 -18.73 15.88
C THR A 142 -3.69 -18.62 15.02
N ALA A 143 -3.50 -19.52 14.05
CA ALA A 143 -2.32 -19.52 13.19
C ALA A 143 -2.33 -18.34 12.21
N GLU A 144 -3.50 -18.02 11.66
CA GLU A 144 -3.70 -16.90 10.75
C GLU A 144 -3.56 -15.54 11.45
N SER A 145 -4.12 -15.39 12.64
CA SER A 145 -3.91 -14.20 13.46
C SER A 145 -2.43 -14.00 13.79
N ALA A 146 -1.73 -15.08 14.18
CA ALA A 146 -0.30 -15.02 14.45
C ALA A 146 0.52 -14.66 13.20
N MET A 147 0.13 -15.15 12.02
CA MET A 147 0.75 -14.76 10.75
C MET A 147 0.51 -13.28 10.44
N PHE A 148 -0.73 -12.82 10.56
CA PHE A 148 -1.10 -11.42 10.32
C PHE A 148 -0.33 -10.47 11.24
N ASP A 149 -0.25 -10.78 12.53
CA ASP A 149 0.50 -10.00 13.51
C ASP A 149 2.00 -9.99 13.17
N ALA A 150 2.57 -11.17 12.87
CA ALA A 150 3.97 -11.28 12.50
C ALA A 150 4.30 -10.52 11.21
N PHE A 151 3.41 -10.53 10.23
CA PHE A 151 3.58 -9.80 8.96
C PHE A 151 3.50 -8.30 9.19
N THR A 152 2.48 -7.81 9.88
CA THR A 152 2.23 -6.38 10.08
C THR A 152 3.25 -5.71 11.00
N GLN A 153 3.93 -6.47 11.85
CA GLN A 153 5.02 -5.98 12.71
C GLN A 153 6.38 -5.91 12.00
N GLN A 154 6.50 -6.42 10.77
CA GLN A 154 7.75 -6.34 10.03
C GLN A 154 8.12 -4.91 9.63
N LYS A 155 9.42 -4.70 9.40
CA LYS A 155 9.92 -3.49 8.76
C LYS A 155 9.86 -3.65 7.24
N PHE A 156 9.06 -2.81 6.58
CA PHE A 156 8.96 -2.81 5.13
C PHE A 156 9.77 -1.67 4.51
N PHE A 157 10.19 -1.90 3.26
CA PHE A 157 10.94 -0.96 2.45
C PHE A 157 10.33 -0.86 1.05
N ALA A 158 10.18 0.36 0.56
CA ALA A 158 9.89 0.65 -0.83
C ALA A 158 11.19 0.62 -1.64
N THR A 159 11.24 -0.25 -2.64
CA THR A 159 12.45 -0.62 -3.37
C THR A 159 12.37 -0.19 -4.83
N HIS A 160 13.35 0.58 -5.31
CA HIS A 160 13.40 1.08 -6.67
C HIS A 160 14.73 0.74 -7.33
N PHE A 161 14.68 0.33 -8.60
CA PHE A 161 15.87 0.08 -9.41
C PHE A 161 15.97 1.09 -10.54
N THR A 162 17.15 1.68 -10.72
CA THR A 162 17.40 2.59 -11.83
C THR A 162 18.89 2.66 -12.18
N ASN A 163 19.18 3.06 -13.42
CA ASN A 163 20.53 3.44 -13.83
C ASN A 163 20.74 4.96 -13.76
N ALA A 164 19.68 5.73 -13.50
CA ALA A 164 19.78 7.18 -13.37
C ALA A 164 20.57 7.55 -12.11
N ASN A 165 21.40 8.60 -12.22
CA ASN A 165 22.03 9.20 -11.06
C ASN A 165 21.00 10.02 -10.29
N LEU A 166 20.47 9.46 -9.20
CA LEU A 166 19.39 10.08 -8.41
C LEU A 166 19.89 11.10 -7.38
N LEU A 167 21.21 11.26 -7.27
CA LEU A 167 21.85 12.08 -6.24
C LEU A 167 22.31 13.45 -6.77
N GLU A 168 22.11 13.70 -8.07
CA GLU A 168 22.36 15.01 -8.67
C GLU A 168 21.25 16.00 -8.30
N LYS A 169 21.60 17.29 -8.26
CA LYS A 169 20.72 18.36 -7.77
C LYS A 169 19.32 18.23 -8.37
N PRO A 170 18.25 18.30 -7.55
CA PRO A 170 16.89 18.19 -8.05
C PRO A 170 16.68 19.20 -9.19
N LEU A 171 16.08 18.73 -10.28
CA LEU A 171 15.87 19.50 -11.52
C LEU A 171 15.09 20.81 -11.30
N PHE A 172 14.48 20.96 -10.13
CA PHE A 172 13.83 22.19 -9.65
C PHE A 172 14.77 23.38 -9.43
N TYR A 173 16.09 23.21 -9.57
CA TYR A 173 17.02 24.34 -9.55
C TYR A 173 17.01 25.20 -10.83
N ASP A 174 16.27 24.84 -11.88
CA ASP A 174 15.92 25.84 -12.89
C ASP A 174 14.80 26.73 -12.31
N ARG A 175 15.19 27.91 -11.79
CA ARG A 175 14.32 28.96 -11.20
C ARG A 175 13.14 29.40 -12.10
N ARG A 176 13.04 28.87 -13.32
CA ARG A 176 12.01 29.18 -14.32
C ARG A 176 10.81 28.23 -14.31
N ILE A 177 10.80 27.18 -13.47
CA ILE A 177 9.70 26.22 -13.41
C ILE A 177 9.26 26.03 -11.94
N SER A 178 8.48 26.98 -11.43
CA SER A 178 7.75 26.79 -10.18
C SER A 178 6.58 25.81 -10.41
N PRO A 179 6.32 24.87 -9.48
CA PRO A 179 5.15 24.01 -9.54
C PRO A 179 3.81 24.78 -9.51
N PHE A 180 3.86 26.08 -9.22
CA PHE A 180 2.72 26.99 -9.20
C PHE A 180 2.60 27.90 -10.43
N ASP A 181 3.50 27.81 -11.42
CA ASP A 181 3.52 28.71 -12.59
C ASP A 181 2.23 28.68 -13.44
N HIS A 182 1.42 27.63 -13.29
CA HIS A 182 0.13 27.49 -13.99
C HIS A 182 -1.07 28.02 -13.21
N LEU A 183 -0.89 28.47 -11.96
CA LEU A 183 -1.96 28.91 -11.08
C LEU A 183 -1.92 30.46 -10.94
N LYS A 184 -2.74 31.16 -11.74
CA LYS A 184 -2.79 32.64 -11.79
C LYS A 184 -3.81 33.25 -10.81
N ASN A 185 -3.60 33.23 -9.49
CA ASN A 185 -4.41 34.02 -8.54
C ASN A 185 -3.59 34.50 -7.32
N SER A 186 -4.00 35.57 -6.64
CA SER A 186 -3.25 36.20 -5.52
C SER A 186 -3.00 35.30 -4.30
N VAL A 187 -3.85 34.30 -4.08
CA VAL A 187 -3.63 33.25 -3.06
C VAL A 187 -2.40 32.40 -3.41
N ILE A 188 -2.06 32.29 -4.69
CA ILE A 188 -0.87 31.56 -5.15
C ILE A 188 0.40 32.36 -4.96
N GLU A 189 0.41 33.68 -5.15
CA GLU A 189 1.61 34.47 -4.76
C GLU A 189 1.89 34.31 -3.26
N GLN A 190 0.86 34.22 -2.42
CA GLN A 190 1.02 33.91 -0.99
C GLN A 190 1.49 32.48 -0.77
N LEU A 191 0.92 31.47 -1.45
CA LEU A 191 1.36 30.07 -1.32
C LEU A 191 2.75 29.82 -1.91
N GLN A 192 3.14 30.57 -2.93
CA GLN A 192 4.43 30.51 -3.60
C GLN A 192 5.47 31.28 -2.79
N THR A 193 5.09 32.38 -2.13
CA THR A 193 5.90 33.02 -1.09
C THR A 193 6.04 32.13 0.14
N LEU A 194 5.00 31.40 0.54
CA LEU A 194 5.05 30.42 1.62
C LEU A 194 5.82 29.17 1.22
N TRP A 195 5.80 28.77 -0.05
CA TRP A 195 6.54 27.62 -0.59
C TRP A 195 8.01 27.94 -0.79
N ASN A 196 8.32 29.11 -1.34
CA ASN A 196 9.68 29.63 -1.44
C ASN A 196 10.21 29.91 -0.04
N GLY A 197 9.42 30.52 0.84
CA GLY A 197 9.73 30.67 2.26
C GLY A 197 9.79 29.34 3.01
N PHE A 198 9.11 28.28 2.56
CA PHE A 198 9.26 26.92 3.09
C PHE A 198 10.55 26.29 2.60
N LEU A 199 10.86 26.35 1.30
CA LEU A 199 12.14 25.89 0.77
C LEU A 199 13.28 26.63 1.45
N GLU A 200 13.20 27.96 1.52
CA GLU A 200 14.15 28.83 2.21
C GLU A 200 14.16 28.56 3.71
N SER A 201 13.05 28.47 4.45
CA SER A 201 13.13 28.15 5.91
C SER A 201 13.53 26.71 6.24
N THR A 202 13.36 25.78 5.31
CA THR A 202 13.88 24.40 5.42
C THR A 202 15.36 24.34 4.96
N LEU A 203 15.89 25.39 4.32
CA LEU A 203 17.26 25.47 3.78
C LEU A 203 18.13 26.61 4.35
N GLU A 204 17.55 27.61 5.00
CA GLU A 204 18.12 28.83 5.59
C GLU A 204 17.64 28.90 7.04
N LEU A 205 18.24 28.04 7.85
CA LEU A 205 18.42 28.33 9.27
C LEU A 205 19.52 29.38 9.42
N PRO A 206 19.50 30.17 10.52
CA PRO A 206 20.49 31.22 10.81
C PRO A 206 21.91 30.76 10.47
N GLU A 207 22.69 31.64 9.84
CA GLU A 207 23.98 31.33 9.21
C GLU A 207 24.95 30.53 10.11
N ASP A 208 24.79 30.60 11.44
CA ASP A 208 25.57 29.86 12.43
C ASP A 208 25.18 28.37 12.62
N GLU A 209 23.94 27.96 12.27
CA GLU A 209 23.53 26.54 12.22
C GLU A 209 23.53 25.94 10.81
N SER A 210 23.73 26.76 9.77
CA SER A 210 23.86 26.33 8.36
C SER A 210 25.05 25.37 8.10
N THR A 211 25.93 25.21 9.09
CA THR A 211 27.07 24.28 9.08
C THR A 211 26.74 22.88 9.60
N ARG A 212 25.54 22.63 10.15
CA ARG A 212 25.12 21.31 10.69
C ARG A 212 23.91 20.68 10.00
N LEU A 213 23.26 21.34 9.05
CA LEU A 213 22.29 20.69 8.17
C LEU A 213 23.04 19.77 7.21
N ASP A 214 22.97 18.49 7.54
CA ASP A 214 23.53 17.38 6.79
C ASP A 214 23.20 17.55 5.29
N LYS A 215 24.20 17.98 4.51
CA LYS A 215 24.16 18.11 3.04
C LYS A 215 24.18 16.74 2.37
N GLY A 216 23.72 15.72 3.08
CA GLY A 216 23.54 14.38 2.56
C GLY A 216 22.74 14.43 1.26
N PRO A 217 23.05 13.52 0.34
CA PRO A 217 22.39 13.49 -0.95
C PRO A 217 20.88 13.29 -0.76
N THR A 218 20.06 13.93 -1.61
CA THR A 218 18.61 13.71 -1.63
C THR A 218 18.29 12.86 -2.84
N MET A 219 17.64 11.72 -2.63
CA MET A 219 17.15 10.90 -3.72
C MET A 219 15.96 11.61 -4.39
N ALA A 220 16.03 11.81 -5.70
CA ALA A 220 14.96 12.44 -6.50
C ALA A 220 14.47 11.52 -7.60
N LEU A 221 13.21 11.09 -7.53
CA LEU A 221 12.54 10.26 -8.52
C LEU A 221 11.35 11.01 -9.14
N TYR A 222 11.16 10.84 -10.44
CA TYR A 222 10.13 11.54 -11.21
C TYR A 222 9.27 10.54 -11.97
N SER A 223 7.95 10.80 -12.03
CA SER A 223 7.04 10.03 -12.87
C SER A 223 7.39 10.16 -14.35
N ARG A 224 6.93 9.21 -15.16
CA ARG A 224 7.09 9.25 -16.63
C ARG A 224 6.57 10.56 -17.22
N GLN A 225 5.40 11.01 -16.77
CA GLN A 225 4.81 12.27 -17.23
C GLN A 225 5.74 13.46 -16.93
N ARG A 226 6.33 13.52 -15.72
CA ARG A 226 7.28 14.58 -15.36
C ARG A 226 8.59 14.51 -16.14
N LEU A 227 9.13 13.31 -16.34
CA LEU A 227 10.33 13.12 -17.15
C LEU A 227 10.10 13.59 -18.60
N THR A 228 8.93 13.26 -19.16
CA THR A 228 8.53 13.70 -20.51
C THR A 228 8.39 15.22 -20.59
N ASN A 229 7.67 15.83 -19.64
CA ASN A 229 7.46 17.28 -19.60
C ASN A 229 8.77 18.05 -19.41
N GLY A 230 9.67 17.52 -18.57
CA GLY A 230 11.00 18.08 -18.33
C GLY A 230 12.03 17.77 -19.41
N ARG A 231 11.66 17.02 -20.47
CA ARG A 231 12.57 16.55 -21.54
C ARG A 231 13.79 15.80 -21.01
N ILE A 232 13.63 15.08 -19.91
CA ILE A 232 14.67 14.25 -19.31
C ILE A 232 14.65 12.89 -20.00
N GLY A 233 15.81 12.39 -20.42
CA GLY A 233 15.93 11.08 -21.05
C GLY A 233 15.61 9.95 -20.07
N PHE A 234 14.79 8.99 -20.50
CA PHE A 234 14.48 7.77 -19.73
C PHE A 234 14.13 6.62 -20.68
N ASP A 235 14.22 5.38 -20.19
CA ASP A 235 13.81 4.22 -20.98
C ASP A 235 12.28 4.11 -21.03
N ARG A 236 11.72 4.40 -22.21
CA ARG A 236 10.27 4.36 -22.46
C ARG A 236 9.69 2.95 -22.42
N LYS A 237 10.51 1.90 -22.49
CA LYS A 237 10.06 0.50 -22.42
C LYS A 237 9.63 0.08 -21.01
N ASN A 238 9.96 0.88 -20.01
CA ASN A 238 9.62 0.61 -18.61
C ASN A 238 8.12 0.75 -18.31
N THR A 239 7.41 1.57 -19.09
CA THR A 239 5.94 1.73 -19.03
C THR A 239 5.44 1.73 -20.47
N THR A 240 4.65 0.72 -20.85
CA THR A 240 4.14 0.60 -22.22
C THR A 240 2.95 1.53 -22.44
N GLU A 241 2.59 1.80 -23.69
CA GLU A 241 1.36 2.56 -24.00
C GLU A 241 0.10 1.84 -23.50
N SER A 242 0.14 0.50 -23.49
CA SER A 242 -0.93 -0.32 -22.90
C SER A 242 -1.07 -0.07 -21.41
N ASP A 243 0.02 0.01 -20.65
CA ASP A 243 -0.03 0.31 -19.21
C ASP A 243 -0.69 1.69 -18.98
N ILE A 244 -0.31 2.68 -19.78
CA ILE A 244 -0.86 4.05 -19.69
C ILE A 244 -2.34 4.06 -20.05
N PHE A 245 -2.74 3.36 -21.11
CA PHE A 245 -4.13 3.31 -21.55
C PHE A 245 -5.03 2.55 -20.56
N THR A 246 -4.55 1.43 -20.02
CA THR A 246 -5.33 0.60 -19.10
C THR A 246 -5.35 1.22 -17.70
N LYS A 247 -4.19 1.55 -17.14
CA LYS A 247 -4.03 1.98 -15.74
C LYS A 247 -3.98 3.50 -15.57
N GLY A 248 -3.60 4.28 -16.58
CA GLY A 248 -3.48 5.74 -16.46
C GLY A 248 -2.42 6.19 -15.44
N ASP A 249 -1.46 5.33 -15.07
CA ASP A 249 -0.52 5.55 -13.96
C ASP A 249 0.83 6.16 -14.40
N ASP A 250 0.87 6.81 -15.56
CA ASP A 250 2.05 7.50 -16.09
C ASP A 250 2.52 8.68 -15.22
N ASN A 251 1.65 9.15 -14.33
CA ASN A 251 1.94 10.15 -13.32
C ASN A 251 2.28 9.56 -11.93
N ALA A 252 2.88 8.36 -11.87
CA ALA A 252 3.39 7.78 -10.63
C ALA A 252 4.89 7.42 -10.72
N VAL A 253 5.53 7.38 -9.54
CA VAL A 253 6.83 6.73 -9.32
C VAL A 253 6.56 5.37 -8.70
N PHE A 254 7.18 4.33 -9.26
CA PHE A 254 6.93 2.94 -8.91
C PHE A 254 8.01 2.38 -7.96
N PHE A 255 7.59 1.64 -6.95
CA PHE A 255 8.45 0.90 -6.03
C PHE A 255 7.89 -0.51 -5.83
N ALA A 256 8.76 -1.49 -5.60
CA ALA A 256 8.35 -2.79 -5.07
C ALA A 256 8.33 -2.75 -3.54
N LEU A 257 7.34 -3.38 -2.91
CA LEU A 257 7.34 -3.58 -1.46
C LEU A 257 8.27 -4.75 -1.09
N GLU A 258 9.14 -4.54 -0.13
CA GLU A 258 10.00 -5.59 0.44
C GLU A 258 9.95 -5.61 1.96
N CYS A 259 10.09 -6.79 2.54
CA CYS A 259 10.19 -6.99 3.98
C CYS A 259 11.67 -7.13 4.42
N GLY A 260 12.01 -6.61 5.59
CA GLY A 260 13.30 -6.81 6.25
C GLY A 260 14.37 -5.80 5.88
N LYS A 261 15.44 -5.75 6.69
CA LYS A 261 16.55 -4.80 6.50
C LYS A 261 17.46 -5.13 5.32
N THR A 262 17.53 -6.40 4.92
CA THR A 262 18.38 -6.84 3.82
C THR A 262 17.58 -6.90 2.53
N PRO A 263 18.08 -6.32 1.41
CA PRO A 263 17.42 -6.41 0.11
C PRO A 263 17.04 -7.84 -0.29
N SER A 264 15.80 -8.04 -0.73
CA SER A 264 15.33 -9.35 -1.19
C SER A 264 15.51 -9.50 -2.71
N LYS A 265 15.07 -8.49 -3.46
CA LYS A 265 15.22 -8.34 -4.91
C LYS A 265 16.60 -7.79 -5.21
N LEU A 266 17.39 -8.57 -5.93
CA LEU A 266 18.78 -8.23 -6.31
C LEU A 266 18.92 -7.99 -7.81
N SER A 267 17.82 -7.88 -8.54
CA SER A 267 17.85 -7.64 -9.99
C SER A 267 16.55 -7.01 -10.45
N SER A 268 16.65 -6.17 -11.48
CA SER A 268 15.50 -5.55 -12.12
C SER A 268 15.84 -5.15 -13.55
N ARG A 269 14.87 -5.20 -14.45
CA ARG A 269 14.99 -4.64 -15.80
C ARG A 269 15.11 -3.11 -15.80
N PHE A 270 14.65 -2.45 -14.73
CA PHE A 270 14.61 -1.00 -14.62
C PHE A 270 15.99 -0.36 -14.35
N GLY A 271 16.96 -1.15 -13.90
CA GLY A 271 18.32 -0.68 -13.68
C GLY A 271 19.14 -1.59 -12.78
N LYS A 272 20.42 -1.25 -12.64
CA LYS A 272 21.40 -2.02 -11.87
C LYS A 272 21.66 -1.45 -10.48
N SER A 273 21.34 -0.18 -10.23
CA SER A 273 21.48 0.42 -8.90
C SER A 273 20.17 0.25 -8.14
N LEU A 274 20.27 -0.11 -6.86
CA LEU A 274 19.13 -0.36 -6.00
C LEU A 274 19.01 0.74 -4.94
N TYR A 275 17.79 1.24 -4.78
CA TYR A 275 17.44 2.21 -3.76
C TYR A 275 16.34 1.65 -2.87
N ARG A 276 16.47 1.80 -1.56
CA ARG A 276 15.46 1.35 -0.59
C ARG A 276 15.12 2.47 0.37
N VAL A 277 13.84 2.68 0.59
CA VAL A 277 13.32 3.68 1.52
C VAL A 277 12.43 2.97 2.54
N PRO A 278 12.57 3.26 3.85
CA PRO A 278 11.64 2.75 4.85
C PRO A 278 10.18 3.09 4.48
N PHE A 279 9.28 2.11 4.53
CA PHE A 279 7.89 2.29 4.14
C PHE A 279 7.08 3.14 5.15
N ASP A 280 7.62 3.36 6.35
CA ASP A 280 7.09 4.27 7.37
C ASP A 280 7.40 5.76 7.08
N GLU A 281 8.07 6.07 5.96
CA GLU A 281 8.19 7.45 5.49
C GLU A 281 6.82 8.08 5.23
N PRO A 282 6.57 9.33 5.67
CA PRO A 282 5.24 9.94 5.63
C PRO A 282 4.59 9.99 4.25
N VAL A 283 5.37 10.06 3.17
CA VAL A 283 4.84 10.06 1.80
C VAL A 283 4.14 8.75 1.44
N PHE A 284 4.63 7.61 1.94
CA PHE A 284 3.98 6.33 1.71
C PHE A 284 2.67 6.21 2.47
N GLU A 285 2.67 6.60 3.74
CA GLU A 285 1.46 6.58 4.58
C GLU A 285 0.38 7.55 4.07
N GLN A 286 0.76 8.74 3.62
CA GLN A 286 -0.18 9.81 3.29
C GLN A 286 -0.79 9.67 1.90
N VAL A 287 0.01 9.31 0.90
CA VAL A 287 -0.40 9.45 -0.51
C VAL A 287 -0.01 8.31 -1.43
N ALA A 288 0.83 7.38 -1.00
CA ALA A 288 1.13 6.23 -1.82
C ALA A 288 -0.03 5.24 -1.79
N TRP A 289 -0.25 4.60 -2.92
CA TRP A 289 -1.16 3.48 -3.05
C TRP A 289 -0.40 2.30 -3.65
N GLY A 290 -0.89 1.10 -3.47
CA GLY A 290 -0.33 -0.07 -4.13
C GLY A 290 -1.43 -0.97 -4.66
N ALA A 291 -1.06 -1.76 -5.67
CA ALA A 291 -1.86 -2.89 -6.12
C ALA A 291 -1.11 -4.17 -5.79
N LEU A 292 -1.84 -5.20 -5.37
CA LEU A 292 -1.32 -6.56 -5.36
C LEU A 292 -1.54 -7.11 -6.77
N ASP A 293 -0.53 -6.99 -7.64
CA ASP A 293 -0.60 -7.68 -8.92
C ASP A 293 -0.59 -9.18 -8.62
N ASP A 294 -1.73 -9.83 -8.85
CA ASP A 294 -1.90 -11.26 -8.62
C ASP A 294 -1.03 -12.04 -9.62
N LEU A 295 -0.21 -12.94 -9.08
CA LEU A 295 0.64 -13.82 -9.89
C LEU A 295 -0.07 -15.13 -10.26
N LEU A 296 -1.30 -15.36 -9.77
CA LEU A 296 -2.04 -16.61 -9.90
C LEU A 296 -3.28 -16.54 -10.82
N ASP A 297 -3.65 -15.36 -11.33
CA ASP A 297 -4.87 -15.12 -12.12
C ASP A 297 -4.60 -14.79 -13.63
N GLN A 298 -3.39 -15.03 -14.13
CA GLN A 298 -3.07 -14.97 -15.57
C GLN A 298 -3.44 -16.30 -16.27
N ASP A 299 -4.73 -16.39 -16.62
CA ASP A 299 -5.38 -17.50 -17.32
C ASP A 299 -4.52 -18.14 -18.44
N ASP A 300 -4.53 -19.48 -18.43
CA ASP A 300 -3.84 -20.47 -19.30
C ASP A 300 -2.36 -20.80 -19.00
N GLU A 301 -1.52 -19.87 -18.54
CA GLU A 301 -0.18 -20.23 -18.04
C GLU A 301 -0.19 -20.71 -16.58
N ASP A 302 -1.29 -20.55 -15.85
CA ASP A 302 -1.28 -20.69 -14.39
C ASP A 302 -1.52 -22.09 -13.86
N ARG A 303 -1.96 -23.03 -14.69
CA ARG A 303 -1.70 -24.45 -14.38
C ARG A 303 -0.20 -24.70 -14.29
N SER A 304 0.61 -23.99 -15.08
CA SER A 304 2.07 -24.05 -14.99
C SER A 304 2.64 -23.21 -13.85
N VAL A 305 2.01 -22.11 -13.39
CA VAL A 305 2.42 -21.41 -12.14
C VAL A 305 2.06 -22.22 -10.91
N PHE A 306 0.84 -22.76 -10.82
CA PHE A 306 0.47 -23.70 -9.76
C PHE A 306 1.37 -24.93 -9.80
N ASN A 307 1.67 -25.50 -10.97
CA ASN A 307 2.64 -26.59 -11.09
C ASN A 307 4.06 -26.12 -10.78
N ARG A 308 4.50 -24.91 -11.12
CA ARG A 308 5.83 -24.36 -10.75
C ARG A 308 5.92 -24.06 -9.26
N MET A 309 4.83 -23.62 -8.64
CA MET A 309 4.71 -23.35 -7.21
C MET A 309 4.68 -24.68 -6.48
N LYS A 310 3.90 -25.65 -6.95
CA LYS A 310 3.91 -27.03 -6.51
C LYS A 310 5.31 -27.63 -6.67
N ASP A 311 5.95 -27.56 -7.83
CA ASP A 311 7.32 -28.03 -8.11
C ASP A 311 8.37 -27.28 -7.30
N SER A 312 8.22 -25.97 -7.04
CA SER A 312 9.14 -25.16 -6.24
C SER A 312 8.98 -25.42 -4.75
N ILE A 313 7.75 -25.61 -4.28
CA ILE A 313 7.42 -26.08 -2.94
C ILE A 313 7.94 -27.50 -2.78
N GLU A 314 7.64 -28.41 -3.71
CA GLU A 314 8.14 -29.79 -3.78
C GLU A 314 9.67 -29.81 -3.80
N HIS A 315 10.33 -29.00 -4.61
CA HIS A 315 11.79 -28.96 -4.69
C HIS A 315 12.41 -28.43 -3.39
N ARG A 316 11.83 -27.38 -2.80
CA ARG A 316 12.22 -26.85 -1.48
C ARG A 316 11.85 -27.78 -0.32
N MET A 317 10.93 -28.72 -0.53
CA MET A 317 10.44 -29.66 0.48
C MET A 317 11.05 -31.06 0.34
N LYS A 318 11.60 -31.41 -0.82
CA LYS A 318 12.25 -32.70 -1.09
C LYS A 318 13.47 -32.92 -0.18
N ASP A 319 14.08 -31.83 0.26
CA ASP A 319 15.20 -31.84 1.21
C ASP A 319 14.72 -31.83 2.68
N SER A 320 13.41 -31.73 2.93
CA SER A 320 12.81 -31.55 4.27
C SER A 320 11.74 -32.60 4.65
N ILE A 321 11.35 -33.50 3.74
CA ILE A 321 10.24 -34.46 3.93
C ILE A 321 10.72 -35.89 3.60
N GLU A 322 10.26 -36.87 4.38
CA GLU A 322 10.56 -38.28 4.17
C GLU A 322 10.07 -38.79 2.80
N PRO A 323 10.85 -39.57 2.04
CA PRO A 323 10.53 -40.00 0.67
C PRO A 323 9.17 -40.69 0.48
N ALA A 324 8.64 -41.31 1.54
CA ALA A 324 7.34 -41.99 1.51
C ALA A 324 6.15 -41.01 1.41
N GLU A 325 6.24 -39.83 2.02
CA GLU A 325 5.19 -38.80 1.94
C GLU A 325 5.17 -38.14 0.56
N TYR A 326 6.35 -38.03 -0.08
CA TYR A 326 6.50 -37.52 -1.44
C TYR A 326 5.90 -38.44 -2.51
N GLU A 327 6.05 -39.77 -2.37
CA GLU A 327 5.47 -40.73 -3.31
C GLU A 327 3.95 -40.88 -3.14
N ALA A 328 3.42 -40.74 -1.92
CA ALA A 328 1.97 -40.68 -1.69
C ALA A 328 1.33 -39.46 -2.36
N PHE A 329 2.03 -38.32 -2.38
CA PHE A 329 1.57 -37.09 -3.01
C PHE A 329 1.52 -37.19 -4.55
N LYS A 330 2.50 -37.84 -5.20
CA LYS A 330 2.49 -38.07 -6.66
C LYS A 330 1.35 -38.98 -7.12
N ALA A 331 1.00 -40.00 -6.35
CA ALA A 331 -0.04 -40.97 -6.70
C ALA A 331 -1.44 -40.35 -6.84
N VAL A 332 -1.68 -39.20 -6.19
CA VAL A 332 -2.99 -38.52 -6.16
C VAL A 332 -3.20 -37.56 -7.34
N HIS A 333 -2.12 -37.09 -8.00
CA HIS A 333 -2.17 -35.92 -8.88
C HIS A 333 -1.69 -36.15 -10.33
N GLY A 334 -2.02 -37.29 -10.95
CA GLY A 334 -1.53 -37.73 -12.26
C GLY A 334 -1.39 -36.69 -13.41
N HIS A 335 -0.56 -37.01 -14.42
CA HIS A 335 -0.14 -36.10 -15.50
C HIS A 335 -1.30 -35.47 -16.33
N PRO A 336 -1.35 -34.14 -16.49
CA PRO A 336 -2.44 -33.46 -17.20
C PRO A 336 -2.01 -33.01 -18.61
N ASN A 337 -2.55 -33.65 -19.65
CA ASN A 337 -2.41 -33.14 -21.02
C ASN A 337 -3.65 -33.52 -21.85
N ARG A 338 -4.68 -32.67 -21.87
CA ARG A 338 -5.65 -32.50 -22.99
C ARG A 338 -6.80 -31.55 -22.60
N LEU A 339 -7.23 -30.77 -23.60
CA LEU A 339 -8.42 -29.92 -23.72
C LEU A 339 -8.22 -28.45 -23.33
N CYS A 340 -8.18 -27.56 -24.33
CA CYS A 340 -9.32 -26.71 -24.71
C CYS A 340 -8.90 -25.58 -25.68
N HIS A 341 -9.43 -25.60 -26.91
CA HIS A 341 -9.62 -24.41 -27.75
C HIS A 341 -11.11 -24.33 -28.08
N GLU A 342 -11.73 -23.15 -27.88
CA GLU A 342 -12.71 -22.49 -28.79
C GLU A 342 -13.75 -21.58 -28.08
N HIS A 343 -13.87 -20.37 -28.65
CA HIS A 343 -14.98 -19.39 -28.67
C HIS A 343 -15.41 -18.56 -27.43
N GLY A 344 -15.27 -17.21 -27.55
CA GLY A 344 -16.04 -16.19 -26.81
C GLY A 344 -15.33 -14.85 -26.49
N SER A 345 -14.96 -14.05 -27.50
CA SER A 345 -13.84 -13.07 -27.45
C SER A 345 -14.11 -11.60 -27.02
N SER A 346 -15.15 -11.26 -26.25
CA SER A 346 -15.22 -9.88 -25.68
C SER A 346 -15.75 -9.79 -24.26
N ARG A 347 -16.77 -10.57 -23.89
CA ARG A 347 -17.18 -10.67 -22.48
C ARG A 347 -16.19 -11.44 -21.61
N ARG A 348 -15.50 -12.46 -22.17
CA ARG A 348 -14.37 -13.10 -21.47
C ARG A 348 -13.16 -12.19 -21.42
N TYR A 349 -12.90 -11.39 -22.46
CA TYR A 349 -11.80 -10.43 -22.44
C TYR A 349 -11.98 -9.38 -21.33
N ILE A 350 -13.22 -8.91 -21.09
CA ILE A 350 -13.54 -7.95 -20.02
C ILE A 350 -13.60 -8.62 -18.63
N LYS A 351 -14.03 -9.88 -18.52
CA LYS A 351 -13.95 -10.64 -17.25
C LYS A 351 -12.54 -11.11 -16.88
N ALA A 352 -11.71 -11.43 -17.86
CA ALA A 352 -10.31 -11.83 -17.68
C ALA A 352 -9.37 -10.61 -17.55
N GLN A 353 -9.82 -9.41 -17.92
CA GLN A 353 -9.11 -8.14 -17.65
C GLN A 353 -9.75 -7.32 -16.54
N ALA A 354 -10.75 -7.84 -15.83
CA ALA A 354 -11.08 -7.29 -14.53
C ALA A 354 -9.89 -7.62 -13.62
N MET A 355 -8.82 -6.81 -13.71
CA MET A 355 -7.87 -6.70 -12.61
C MET A 355 -8.74 -6.55 -11.38
N ASP A 356 -8.61 -7.50 -10.44
CA ASP A 356 -9.44 -7.51 -9.25
C ASP A 356 -9.13 -6.22 -8.50
N TYR A 357 -10.01 -5.22 -8.64
CA TYR A 357 -9.89 -3.94 -7.95
C TYR A 357 -9.83 -4.14 -6.44
N ASP A 358 -10.24 -5.31 -5.97
CA ASP A 358 -10.18 -5.84 -4.62
C ASP A 358 -8.77 -5.81 -4.00
N ASP A 359 -7.71 -5.63 -4.80
CA ASP A 359 -6.31 -5.64 -4.35
C ASP A 359 -5.61 -4.28 -4.35
N ILE A 360 -6.37 -3.18 -4.39
CA ILE A 360 -5.84 -1.82 -4.32
C ILE A 360 -5.92 -1.27 -2.89
N PHE A 361 -4.81 -0.78 -2.35
CA PHE A 361 -4.71 -0.28 -0.97
C PHE A 361 -3.89 1.01 -0.86
N ILE A 362 -4.15 1.84 0.16
CA ILE A 362 -3.38 3.07 0.45
C ILE A 362 -2.57 2.93 1.72
N GLY A 363 -1.35 3.45 1.72
CA GLY A 363 -0.56 3.65 2.94
C GLY A 363 -0.46 2.40 3.81
N LYS A 364 -0.91 2.51 5.08
CA LYS A 364 -0.88 1.38 6.02
C LYS A 364 -1.84 0.25 5.65
N ASP A 365 -2.92 0.55 4.92
CA ASP A 365 -3.83 -0.49 4.43
C ASP A 365 -3.12 -1.42 3.45
N LEU A 366 -2.05 -0.98 2.77
CA LEU A 366 -1.29 -1.84 1.86
C LEU A 366 -0.67 -3.03 2.59
N ILE A 367 -0.10 -2.80 3.77
CA ILE A 367 0.51 -3.88 4.56
C ILE A 367 -0.57 -4.84 5.07
N ALA A 368 -1.65 -4.30 5.65
CA ALA A 368 -2.75 -5.12 6.16
C ALA A 368 -3.49 -5.89 5.05
N GLY A 369 -3.74 -5.23 3.92
CA GLY A 369 -4.35 -5.80 2.73
C GLY A 369 -3.50 -6.93 2.14
N THR A 370 -2.18 -6.72 2.00
CA THR A 370 -1.24 -7.77 1.56
C THR A 370 -1.28 -8.97 2.50
N ALA A 371 -1.23 -8.76 3.82
CA ALA A 371 -1.27 -9.85 4.79
C ALA A 371 -2.56 -10.67 4.70
N LEU A 372 -3.72 -10.00 4.66
CA LEU A 372 -5.02 -10.66 4.55
C LEU A 372 -5.19 -11.37 3.20
N SER A 373 -4.73 -10.77 2.11
CA SER A 373 -4.79 -11.40 0.78
C SER A 373 -3.94 -12.67 0.73
N ILE A 374 -2.74 -12.67 1.30
CA ILE A 374 -1.92 -13.89 1.46
C ILE A 374 -2.65 -14.96 2.28
N ILE A 375 -3.26 -14.61 3.42
CA ILE A 375 -4.03 -15.55 4.24
C ILE A 375 -5.20 -16.12 3.44
N HIS A 376 -5.90 -15.29 2.67
CA HIS A 376 -7.00 -15.72 1.82
C HIS A 376 -6.53 -16.73 0.77
N LYS A 377 -5.42 -16.45 0.06
CA LYS A 377 -4.84 -17.38 -0.91
C LYS A 377 -4.37 -18.68 -0.25
N LEU A 378 -3.80 -18.63 0.96
CA LEU A 378 -3.42 -19.82 1.72
C LEU A 378 -4.63 -20.70 2.10
N ARG A 379 -5.78 -20.12 2.45
CA ARG A 379 -7.03 -20.87 2.65
C ARG A 379 -7.50 -21.55 1.37
N THR A 380 -7.43 -20.83 0.24
CA THR A 380 -7.77 -21.38 -1.07
C THR A 380 -6.89 -22.57 -1.42
N VAL A 381 -5.57 -22.45 -1.22
CA VAL A 381 -4.61 -23.56 -1.42
C VAL A 381 -4.93 -24.74 -0.49
N ASN A 382 -5.21 -24.48 0.80
CA ASN A 382 -5.60 -25.54 1.75
C ASN A 382 -6.82 -26.32 1.26
N ALA A 383 -7.87 -25.60 0.83
CA ALA A 383 -9.10 -26.20 0.33
C ALA A 383 -8.86 -27.03 -0.94
N MET A 384 -8.06 -26.51 -1.88
CA MET A 384 -7.70 -27.22 -3.12
C MET A 384 -6.98 -28.54 -2.84
N ILE A 385 -6.04 -28.55 -1.86
CA ILE A 385 -5.33 -29.77 -1.47
C ILE A 385 -6.29 -30.82 -0.89
N HIS A 386 -7.23 -30.40 -0.03
CA HIS A 386 -8.16 -31.32 0.63
C HIS A 386 -9.27 -31.86 -0.27
N ALA A 387 -9.66 -31.11 -1.30
CA ALA A 387 -10.82 -31.45 -2.12
C ALA A 387 -10.48 -32.11 -3.46
N ASN A 388 -9.28 -32.67 -3.61
CA ASN A 388 -8.77 -33.19 -4.90
C ASN A 388 -8.92 -32.18 -6.06
N GLY A 389 -8.89 -30.87 -5.76
CA GLY A 389 -9.03 -29.79 -6.75
C GLY A 389 -10.40 -29.10 -6.86
N GLU A 390 -11.44 -29.51 -6.11
CA GLU A 390 -12.76 -28.86 -6.14
C GLU A 390 -12.98 -27.94 -4.91
N PRO A 391 -13.00 -26.60 -5.02
CA PRO A 391 -13.11 -25.73 -3.84
C PRO A 391 -14.43 -25.95 -3.06
N ASN A 392 -14.34 -26.49 -1.83
CA ASN A 392 -15.48 -26.57 -0.91
C ASN A 392 -15.58 -25.28 -0.07
N PRO A 393 -16.70 -24.52 -0.15
CA PRO A 393 -16.85 -23.22 0.49
C PRO A 393 -17.04 -23.24 2.02
N SER A 394 -17.16 -24.42 2.65
CA SER A 394 -17.30 -24.53 4.12
C SER A 394 -15.94 -24.71 4.81
N HIS A 395 -15.23 -23.61 5.02
CA HIS A 395 -13.81 -23.60 5.40
C HIS A 395 -13.51 -23.79 6.91
N ASP A 396 -14.48 -23.61 7.81
CA ASP A 396 -14.18 -23.41 9.24
C ASP A 396 -13.66 -24.66 9.99
N ASN A 397 -13.81 -25.87 9.45
CA ASN A 397 -13.42 -27.11 10.13
C ASN A 397 -12.47 -28.01 9.33
N THR A 398 -11.98 -27.57 8.16
CA THR A 398 -11.02 -28.37 7.39
C THR A 398 -9.68 -28.38 8.12
N PRO A 399 -9.09 -29.56 8.41
CA PRO A 399 -7.75 -29.63 8.97
C PRO A 399 -6.78 -28.79 8.14
N ILE A 400 -5.86 -28.09 8.80
CA ILE A 400 -4.84 -27.32 8.09
C ILE A 400 -3.81 -28.31 7.56
N ASN A 401 -3.61 -28.33 6.25
CA ASN A 401 -2.56 -29.11 5.62
C ASN A 401 -1.19 -28.69 6.18
N PRO A 402 -0.27 -29.64 6.48
CA PRO A 402 1.04 -29.33 7.05
C PRO A 402 1.85 -28.28 6.27
N ILE A 403 1.72 -28.25 4.94
CA ILE A 403 2.38 -27.26 4.07
C ILE A 403 1.83 -25.86 4.37
N VAL A 404 0.52 -25.71 4.41
CA VAL A 404 -0.14 -24.44 4.71
C VAL A 404 0.15 -24.01 6.15
N ALA A 405 0.19 -24.95 7.09
CA ALA A 405 0.59 -24.68 8.47
C ALA A 405 2.02 -24.12 8.55
N LYS A 406 2.98 -24.70 7.80
CA LYS A 406 4.35 -24.18 7.70
C LYS A 406 4.39 -22.77 7.09
N LEU A 407 3.61 -22.52 6.02
CA LEU A 407 3.54 -21.19 5.40
C LEU A 407 2.90 -20.15 6.35
N LEU A 408 1.83 -20.49 7.05
CA LEU A 408 1.23 -19.66 8.10
C LEU A 408 2.16 -19.45 9.30
N ALA A 409 3.12 -20.34 9.53
CA ALA A 409 4.14 -20.20 10.56
C ALA A 409 5.30 -19.27 10.15
N SER A 410 5.33 -18.73 8.93
CA SER A 410 6.38 -17.81 8.48
C SER A 410 6.49 -16.58 9.37
N ARG A 411 7.67 -16.26 9.90
CA ARG A 411 7.88 -15.11 10.81
C ARG A 411 9.01 -14.20 10.38
N ASP A 412 10.01 -14.71 9.67
CA ASP A 412 11.14 -13.90 9.28
C ASP A 412 10.92 -13.18 7.94
N ALA A 413 11.73 -12.15 7.70
CA ALA A 413 11.59 -11.32 6.52
C ALA A 413 11.84 -12.08 5.20
N ASN A 414 12.70 -13.10 5.19
CA ASN A 414 12.99 -13.87 3.99
C ASN A 414 11.80 -14.77 3.63
N GLU A 415 11.20 -15.43 4.61
CA GLU A 415 9.98 -16.23 4.44
C GLU A 415 8.81 -15.35 3.97
N ILE A 416 8.61 -14.19 4.59
CA ILE A 416 7.55 -13.24 4.22
C ILE A 416 7.76 -12.70 2.80
N ASN A 417 8.99 -12.35 2.41
CA ASN A 417 9.28 -12.00 1.02
C ASN A 417 9.06 -13.18 0.06
N GLY A 418 9.27 -14.41 0.53
CA GLY A 418 8.92 -15.64 -0.19
C GLY A 418 7.43 -15.73 -0.44
N LEU A 419 6.61 -15.58 0.60
CA LEU A 419 5.15 -15.57 0.51
C LEU A 419 4.64 -14.47 -0.41
N MET A 420 5.16 -13.24 -0.27
CA MET A 420 4.83 -12.15 -1.18
C MET A 420 5.13 -12.59 -2.60
N ARG A 421 6.37 -12.93 -2.97
CA ARG A 421 6.71 -13.36 -4.34
C ARG A 421 5.91 -14.55 -4.89
N ILE A 422 5.34 -15.40 -4.03
CA ILE A 422 4.51 -16.52 -4.45
C ILE A 422 3.12 -16.02 -4.84
N PHE A 423 2.50 -15.17 -4.02
CA PHE A 423 1.09 -14.78 -4.17
C PHE A 423 0.91 -13.43 -4.86
N HIS A 424 1.84 -12.49 -4.67
CA HIS A 424 1.70 -11.11 -5.09
C HIS A 424 3.05 -10.49 -5.52
N SER A 425 2.99 -9.48 -6.37
CA SER A 425 4.08 -8.53 -6.51
C SER A 425 3.60 -7.13 -6.11
N PRO A 426 3.53 -6.81 -4.81
CA PRO A 426 2.96 -5.54 -4.37
C PRO A 426 3.78 -4.39 -4.94
N GLU A 427 3.13 -3.59 -5.79
CA GLU A 427 3.73 -2.43 -6.45
C GLU A 427 3.16 -1.17 -5.84
N ILE A 428 4.02 -0.37 -5.22
CA ILE A 428 3.72 0.93 -4.61
C ILE A 428 3.88 2.01 -5.66
N ARG A 429 2.91 2.92 -5.71
CA ARG A 429 2.85 4.06 -6.62
C ARG A 429 2.77 5.35 -5.82
N VAL A 430 3.75 6.23 -6.03
CA VAL A 430 3.80 7.57 -5.44
C VAL A 430 3.47 8.61 -6.51
N PRO A 431 2.41 9.41 -6.34
CA PRO A 431 2.01 10.42 -7.32
C PRO A 431 3.08 11.46 -7.66
N GLY A 432 3.34 11.63 -8.96
CA GLY A 432 4.13 12.70 -9.56
C GLY A 432 5.64 12.58 -9.38
N HIS A 433 6.11 12.58 -8.14
CA HIS A 433 7.53 12.56 -7.83
C HIS A 433 7.75 12.09 -6.40
N PHE A 434 8.98 11.68 -6.11
CA PHE A 434 9.37 11.22 -4.80
C PHE A 434 10.74 11.80 -4.42
N PHE A 435 10.81 12.34 -3.21
CA PHE A 435 12.05 12.83 -2.61
C PHE A 435 12.26 12.17 -1.24
N SER A 436 13.48 11.71 -0.96
CA SER A 436 13.86 11.27 0.38
C SER A 436 15.33 11.51 0.65
N LYS A 437 15.64 11.87 1.90
CA LYS A 437 17.00 11.84 2.46
C LYS A 437 17.28 10.53 3.21
N ASN A 438 16.24 9.81 3.60
CA ASN A 438 16.30 8.55 4.32
C ASN A 438 16.20 7.40 3.33
N PHE A 439 17.32 7.06 2.68
CA PHE A 439 17.37 5.95 1.76
C PHE A 439 18.70 5.19 1.89
N GLN A 440 18.66 3.93 1.48
CA GLN A 440 19.83 3.09 1.28
C GLN A 440 20.07 2.98 -0.22
N LYS A 441 21.31 3.14 -0.66
CA LYS A 441 21.75 2.87 -2.03
C LYS A 441 22.64 1.64 -2.00
N PHE A 442 22.45 0.75 -2.96
CA PHE A 442 23.33 -0.38 -3.20
C PHE A 442 23.79 -0.30 -4.65
N ASP A 443 25.11 -0.30 -4.83
CA ASP A 443 25.73 -0.26 -6.15
C ASP A 443 25.76 -1.66 -6.80
N PRO A 444 25.92 -1.77 -8.13
CA PRO A 444 25.87 -3.04 -8.84
C PRO A 444 26.85 -4.10 -8.32
N GLU A 445 28.00 -3.68 -7.80
CA GLU A 445 29.02 -4.57 -7.22
C GLU A 445 28.53 -5.19 -5.90
N GLU A 446 27.95 -4.37 -5.01
CA GLU A 446 27.38 -4.83 -3.74
C GLU A 446 26.23 -5.81 -3.97
N ILE A 447 25.34 -5.48 -4.92
CA ILE A 447 24.22 -6.36 -5.31
C ILE A 447 24.74 -7.69 -5.86
N THR A 448 25.81 -7.65 -6.67
CA THR A 448 26.45 -8.86 -7.22
C THR A 448 27.01 -9.73 -6.09
N HIS A 449 27.72 -9.12 -5.14
CA HIS A 449 28.25 -9.81 -3.97
C HIS A 449 27.13 -10.45 -3.14
N MET A 450 26.07 -9.70 -2.82
CA MET A 450 24.90 -10.22 -2.12
C MET A 450 24.22 -11.39 -2.87
N SER A 451 24.19 -11.33 -4.20
CA SER A 451 23.62 -12.39 -5.03
C SER A 451 24.43 -13.68 -4.92
N ASN A 452 25.76 -13.57 -4.92
CA ASN A 452 26.66 -14.71 -4.75
C ASN A 452 26.52 -15.31 -3.36
N VAL A 453 26.52 -14.50 -2.30
CA VAL A 453 26.29 -14.98 -0.92
C VAL A 453 24.96 -15.73 -0.79
N LYS A 454 23.88 -15.22 -1.40
CA LYS A 454 22.58 -15.93 -1.42
C LYS A 454 22.57 -17.21 -2.26
N LYS A 455 23.47 -17.36 -3.23
CA LYS A 455 23.62 -18.63 -3.98
C LYS A 455 24.36 -19.65 -3.12
N ASP A 456 25.43 -19.23 -2.46
CA ASP A 456 26.24 -20.11 -1.61
C ASP A 456 25.43 -20.64 -0.42
N GLN A 457 24.61 -19.80 0.21
CA GLN A 457 23.71 -20.22 1.30
C GLN A 457 22.69 -21.28 0.86
N ARG A 458 22.17 -21.17 -0.37
CA ARG A 458 21.22 -22.16 -0.93
C ARG A 458 21.86 -23.50 -1.29
N HIS A 459 23.18 -23.61 -1.28
CA HIS A 459 23.88 -24.89 -1.45
C HIS A 459 24.20 -25.57 -0.12
N LEU A 460 24.02 -24.86 1.00
CA LEU A 460 24.28 -25.37 2.35
C LEU A 460 23.01 -25.80 3.08
N GLU A 461 21.87 -25.19 2.74
CA GLU A 461 20.51 -25.62 3.09
C GLU A 461 20.01 -26.69 2.12
#